data_AF-A2G755-F1
#
_entry.id   AF-A2G755-F1
#
_cell.length_a   1.000
_cell.length_b   1.000
_cell.length_c   1.000
_cell.angle_alpha   90.00
_cell.angle_beta   90.00
_cell.angle_gamma   90.00
#
_symmetry.space_group_name_H-M   'P 1'
#
loop_
_entity.id
_entity.type
_entity.pdbx_description
1 polymer ?
#
loop_
_entity_poly.entity_id
_entity_poly.type
_entity_poly.pdbx_seq_one_letter_code
_entity_poly.pdbx_strand_id
1 'polypeptide(L)'
;MSDQDIDTNEYSKLRSIYKYYIDSYNALYQLKTEKEEELNEIYKMIKTELLDSKKHLARNVIKDILNFIPYNNRYTKSYLSLAKLISDDYHVNDVNDIPTISNFLFYKEYGIKLDESGDFDDNDAENLDIHTENTIYRAIMYNDLEKFIAFTASKGFYKYQRLKSNFYPYSNKGYSLLELCCYHGAVDCFKLLRTKFDSKITQKCLQFSFLGGNPEIMSECLKSQKPNKECMKYAIISHNIDFVTFLMNEYYIEIDLEFCGIYNNLEAFLVYFDKYYKYKIDHCFIKSAIFAIPSLCEYFISQGAKINIVNCDKKLLFIMHQQEIVKKWPNFFFHMVQMSMQ
;
A
#
# COMPACT_ATOMS: atom_id res chain seq x y z
N MET A 1 36.42 24.14 -14.71
CA MET A 1 35.25 23.77 -15.53
C MET A 1 34.08 23.75 -14.57
N SER A 2 33.16 24.69 -14.72
CA SER A 2 32.13 25.03 -13.74
C SER A 2 31.22 23.83 -13.45
N ASP A 3 31.21 23.39 -12.19
CA ASP A 3 30.14 22.61 -11.61
C ASP A 3 28.83 23.37 -11.81
N GLN A 4 28.02 22.91 -12.77
CA GLN A 4 26.62 23.31 -12.81
C GLN A 4 25.92 22.52 -11.71
N ASP A 5 25.72 23.20 -10.58
CA ASP A 5 24.59 22.94 -9.69
C ASP A 5 23.31 23.11 -10.52
N ILE A 6 22.92 22.04 -11.20
CA ILE A 6 21.56 21.93 -11.72
C ILE A 6 20.71 21.67 -10.48
N ASP A 7 20.10 22.74 -9.98
CA ASP A 7 18.93 22.68 -9.12
C ASP A 7 17.77 22.09 -9.94
N THR A 8 17.85 20.79 -10.20
CA THR A 8 16.82 20.04 -10.92
C THR A 8 15.65 19.88 -9.98
N ASN A 9 14.69 20.80 -10.03
CA ASN A 9 13.37 20.61 -9.44
C ASN A 9 12.54 19.60 -10.29
N GLU A 10 13.14 18.45 -10.64
CA GLU A 10 12.50 17.41 -11.46
C GLU A 10 11.37 16.73 -10.69
N TYR A 11 11.49 16.64 -9.37
CA TYR A 11 10.38 16.23 -8.51
C TYR A 11 9.11 17.05 -8.77
N SER A 12 9.15 18.38 -8.62
CA SER A 12 7.94 19.21 -8.77
C SER A 12 7.37 19.15 -10.18
N LYS A 13 8.25 19.07 -11.19
CA LYS A 13 7.85 18.94 -12.60
C LYS A 13 7.12 17.62 -12.85
N LEU A 14 7.71 16.49 -12.47
CA LEU A 14 7.10 15.16 -12.66
C LEU A 14 5.86 14.99 -11.79
N ARG A 15 5.87 15.48 -10.55
CA ARG A 15 4.69 15.50 -9.67
C ARG A 15 3.54 16.28 -10.30
N SER A 16 3.81 17.40 -10.96
CA SER A 16 2.80 18.17 -11.70
C SER A 16 2.27 17.42 -12.92
N ILE A 17 3.14 16.76 -13.70
CA ILE A 17 2.76 15.99 -14.89
C ILE A 17 1.86 14.81 -14.51
N TYR A 18 2.20 14.11 -13.42
CA TYR A 18 1.48 12.92 -12.95
C TYR A 18 0.53 13.20 -11.78
N LYS A 19 0.17 14.48 -11.57
CA LYS A 19 -0.63 14.93 -10.43
C LYS A 19 -1.89 14.08 -10.23
N TYR A 20 -2.68 13.92 -11.27
CA TYR A 20 -3.95 13.20 -11.18
C TYR A 20 -3.79 11.72 -10.83
N TYR A 21 -2.76 11.06 -11.35
CA TYR A 21 -2.44 9.69 -10.97
C TYR A 21 -2.09 9.61 -9.49
N ILE A 22 -1.17 10.47 -9.05
CA ILE A 22 -0.66 10.49 -7.68
C ILE A 22 -1.78 10.82 -6.69
N ASP A 23 -2.56 11.86 -6.97
CA ASP A 23 -3.64 12.30 -6.09
C ASP A 23 -4.77 11.24 -6.02
N SER A 24 -5.03 10.53 -7.12
CA SER A 24 -6.01 9.42 -7.14
C SER A 24 -5.61 8.27 -6.22
N TYR A 25 -4.37 7.80 -6.33
CA TYR A 25 -3.88 6.72 -5.48
C TYR A 25 -3.68 7.18 -4.02
N ASN A 26 -3.27 8.43 -3.80
CA ASN A 26 -3.20 8.99 -2.44
C ASN A 26 -4.59 9.00 -1.77
N ALA A 27 -5.65 9.41 -2.47
CA ALA A 27 -7.00 9.38 -1.89
C ALA A 27 -7.48 7.95 -1.61
N LEU A 28 -7.18 6.99 -2.48
CA LEU A 28 -7.54 5.58 -2.30
C LEU A 28 -6.83 4.97 -1.09
N TYR A 29 -5.52 5.14 -0.99
CA TYR A 29 -4.69 4.51 0.04
C TYR A 29 -4.80 5.24 1.39
N GLN A 30 -5.17 6.52 1.41
CA GLN A 30 -5.43 7.27 2.64
C GLN A 30 -6.92 7.33 3.02
N LEU A 31 -7.77 6.53 2.38
CA LEU A 31 -9.22 6.51 2.62
C LEU A 31 -9.53 6.27 4.11
N LYS A 32 -10.37 7.18 4.66
CA LYS A 32 -10.76 7.17 6.08
C LYS A 32 -12.27 7.34 6.30
N THR A 33 -13.08 6.98 5.31
CA THR A 33 -14.52 7.22 5.32
C THR A 33 -15.33 5.99 4.97
N GLU A 34 -16.51 5.88 5.55
CA GLU A 34 -17.55 4.90 5.22
C GLU A 34 -18.80 5.59 4.63
N LYS A 35 -18.77 6.92 4.45
CA LYS A 35 -19.90 7.66 3.92
C LYS A 35 -19.98 7.51 2.41
N GLU A 36 -21.15 7.10 1.93
CA GLU A 36 -21.40 6.85 0.51
C GLU A 36 -21.08 8.07 -0.39
N GLU A 37 -21.43 9.28 0.05
CA GLU A 37 -21.15 10.51 -0.69
C GLU A 37 -19.64 10.74 -0.91
N GLU A 38 -18.84 10.59 0.14
CA GLU A 38 -17.38 10.76 0.06
C GLU A 38 -16.73 9.64 -0.77
N LEU A 39 -17.25 8.40 -0.68
CA LEU A 39 -16.81 7.29 -1.52
C LEU A 39 -17.13 7.51 -3.00
N ASN A 40 -18.28 8.09 -3.31
CA ASN A 40 -18.67 8.41 -4.68
C ASN A 40 -17.74 9.47 -5.31
N GLU A 41 -17.23 10.43 -4.53
CA GLU A 41 -16.25 11.39 -5.02
C GLU A 41 -14.89 10.72 -5.31
N ILE A 42 -14.42 9.83 -4.43
CA ILE A 42 -13.21 9.02 -4.69
C ILE A 42 -13.40 8.17 -5.94
N TYR A 43 -14.57 7.54 -6.09
CA TYR A 43 -14.91 6.74 -7.27
C TYR A 43 -14.86 7.55 -8.56
N LYS A 44 -15.50 8.73 -8.60
CA LYS A 44 -15.49 9.62 -9.77
C LYS A 44 -14.08 10.03 -10.18
N MET A 45 -13.22 10.31 -9.20
CA MET A 45 -11.82 10.65 -9.46
C MET A 45 -11.06 9.46 -10.07
N ILE A 46 -11.17 8.27 -9.47
CA ILE A 46 -10.59 7.03 -10.01
C ILE A 46 -11.10 6.76 -11.43
N LYS A 47 -12.41 6.89 -11.63
CA LYS A 47 -13.08 6.67 -12.92
C LYS A 47 -12.50 7.59 -14.01
N THR A 48 -12.50 8.89 -13.75
CA THR A 48 -12.07 9.90 -14.72
C THR A 48 -10.57 9.79 -15.02
N GLU A 49 -9.75 9.73 -13.96
CA GLU A 49 -8.31 9.88 -14.10
C GLU A 49 -7.60 8.57 -14.47
N LEU A 50 -8.08 7.44 -13.94
CA LEU A 50 -7.43 6.14 -14.14
C LEU A 50 -8.13 5.30 -15.22
N LEU A 51 -9.47 5.26 -15.26
CA LEU A 51 -10.20 4.32 -16.11
C LEU A 51 -10.61 4.90 -17.48
N ASP A 52 -11.30 6.03 -17.50
CA ASP A 52 -11.85 6.65 -18.72
C ASP A 52 -10.77 7.24 -19.62
N SER A 53 -9.66 7.65 -19.03
CA SER A 53 -8.45 8.04 -19.76
C SER A 53 -7.81 6.86 -20.52
N LYS A 54 -8.34 5.63 -20.36
CA LYS A 54 -7.80 4.34 -20.82
C LYS A 54 -6.35 4.13 -20.37
N LYS A 55 -5.94 4.86 -19.34
CA LYS A 55 -4.62 4.77 -18.72
C LYS A 55 -4.53 3.67 -17.69
N HIS A 56 -5.61 2.98 -17.31
CA HIS A 56 -5.65 1.77 -16.47
C HIS A 56 -6.76 0.77 -16.86
N LEU A 57 -6.43 -0.53 -16.88
CA LEU A 57 -7.45 -1.59 -16.98
C LEU A 57 -8.22 -1.67 -15.67
N ALA A 58 -9.56 -1.68 -15.75
CA ALA A 58 -10.44 -1.75 -14.58
C ALA A 58 -10.11 -2.90 -13.62
N ARG A 59 -9.78 -4.08 -14.17
CA ARG A 59 -9.35 -5.25 -13.37
C ARG A 59 -8.14 -4.97 -12.47
N ASN A 60 -7.20 -4.13 -12.92
CA ASN A 60 -6.01 -3.82 -12.13
C ASN A 60 -6.33 -2.84 -11.01
N VAL A 61 -7.20 -1.86 -11.27
CA VAL A 61 -7.64 -0.92 -10.25
C VAL A 61 -8.43 -1.66 -9.17
N ILE A 62 -9.31 -2.60 -9.54
CA ILE A 62 -9.98 -3.50 -8.59
C ILE A 62 -8.94 -4.29 -7.78
N LYS A 63 -7.93 -4.89 -8.44
CA LYS A 63 -6.84 -5.60 -7.77
C LYS A 63 -6.09 -4.72 -6.78
N ASP A 64 -5.74 -3.49 -7.15
CA ASP A 64 -5.05 -2.53 -6.30
C ASP A 64 -5.89 -2.19 -5.05
N ILE A 65 -7.19 -1.95 -5.24
CA ILE A 65 -8.15 -1.69 -4.14
C ILE A 65 -8.20 -2.88 -3.16
N LEU A 66 -8.36 -4.09 -3.68
CA LEU A 66 -8.51 -5.30 -2.86
C LEU A 66 -7.20 -5.71 -2.18
N ASN A 67 -6.04 -5.44 -2.81
CA ASN A 67 -4.72 -5.65 -2.23
C ASN A 67 -4.43 -4.76 -1.02
N PHE A 68 -5.11 -3.62 -0.92
CA PHE A 68 -4.87 -2.66 0.16
C PHE A 68 -5.63 -2.97 1.44
N ILE A 69 -6.71 -3.76 1.37
CA ILE A 69 -7.55 -4.11 2.53
C ILE A 69 -6.73 -4.56 3.76
N PRO A 70 -5.71 -5.45 3.65
CA PRO A 70 -4.93 -5.88 4.82
C PRO A 70 -4.07 -4.80 5.49
N TYR A 71 -3.94 -3.61 4.89
CA TYR A 71 -3.15 -2.49 5.40
C TYR A 71 -4.02 -1.33 5.91
N ASN A 72 -5.32 -1.35 5.62
CA ASN A 72 -6.30 -0.39 6.12
C ASN A 72 -7.68 -1.04 6.38
N ASN A 73 -7.66 -2.21 7.01
CA ASN A 73 -8.82 -3.09 7.18
C ASN A 73 -10.00 -2.49 7.98
N ARG A 74 -9.83 -1.35 8.66
CA ARG A 74 -10.94 -0.60 9.27
C ARG A 74 -12.00 -0.24 8.23
N TYR A 75 -11.58 0.15 7.02
CA TYR A 75 -12.47 0.63 5.95
C TYR A 75 -12.73 -0.43 4.88
N THR A 76 -12.68 -1.71 5.26
CA THR A 76 -12.90 -2.85 4.35
C THR A 76 -14.17 -2.69 3.53
N LYS A 77 -15.30 -2.32 4.14
CA LYS A 77 -16.59 -2.14 3.43
C LYS A 77 -16.51 -1.09 2.32
N SER A 78 -15.81 0.01 2.59
CA SER A 78 -15.57 1.08 1.61
C SER A 78 -14.77 0.58 0.42
N TYR A 79 -13.71 -0.18 0.66
CA TYR A 79 -12.90 -0.78 -0.42
C TYR A 79 -13.70 -1.79 -1.25
N LEU A 80 -14.47 -2.66 -0.61
CA LEU A 80 -15.35 -3.61 -1.31
C LEU A 80 -16.38 -2.87 -2.18
N SER A 81 -16.97 -1.79 -1.65
CA SER A 81 -17.95 -0.97 -2.37
C SER A 81 -17.33 -0.29 -3.59
N LEU A 82 -16.13 0.30 -3.45
CA LEU A 82 -15.39 0.90 -4.57
C LEU A 82 -15.04 -0.15 -5.64
N ALA A 83 -14.56 -1.33 -5.23
CA ALA A 83 -14.29 -2.43 -6.15
C ALA A 83 -15.57 -2.88 -6.89
N LYS A 84 -16.70 -2.92 -6.20
CA LYS A 84 -17.99 -3.31 -6.77
C LYS A 84 -18.49 -2.31 -7.80
N LEU A 85 -18.41 -1.00 -7.51
CA LEU A 85 -18.77 0.06 -8.46
C LEU A 85 -17.99 -0.07 -9.76
N ILE A 86 -16.67 -0.29 -9.68
CA ILE A 86 -15.82 -0.47 -10.87
C ILE A 86 -16.16 -1.77 -11.60
N SER A 87 -16.39 -2.86 -10.86
CA SER A 87 -16.78 -4.16 -11.42
C SER A 87 -18.07 -4.06 -12.23
N ASP A 88 -19.07 -3.34 -11.72
CA ASP A 88 -20.35 -3.14 -12.40
C ASP A 88 -20.23 -2.24 -13.63
N ASP A 89 -19.63 -1.05 -13.48
CA ASP A 89 -19.54 -0.05 -14.55
C ASP A 89 -18.69 -0.52 -15.74
N TYR A 90 -17.68 -1.36 -15.49
CA TYR A 90 -16.75 -1.85 -16.51
C TYR A 90 -16.91 -3.35 -16.81
N HIS A 91 -17.95 -3.98 -16.26
CA HIS A 91 -18.28 -5.40 -16.47
C HIS A 91 -17.11 -6.36 -16.20
N VAL A 92 -16.38 -6.12 -15.11
CA VAL A 92 -15.23 -6.95 -14.71
C VAL A 92 -15.69 -8.01 -13.72
N ASN A 93 -15.66 -9.28 -14.14
CA ASN A 93 -16.07 -10.41 -13.32
C ASN A 93 -14.90 -11.33 -12.92
N ASP A 94 -13.69 -11.11 -13.44
CA ASP A 94 -12.50 -11.90 -13.15
C ASP A 94 -11.30 -10.99 -12.84
N VAL A 95 -10.64 -11.23 -11.71
CA VAL A 95 -9.45 -10.52 -11.22
C VAL A 95 -8.53 -11.51 -10.51
N ASN A 96 -7.39 -11.82 -11.14
CA ASN A 96 -6.43 -12.80 -10.65
C ASN A 96 -5.37 -12.21 -9.67
N ASP A 97 -4.84 -13.06 -8.80
CA ASP A 97 -3.86 -12.79 -7.74
C ASP A 97 -4.29 -11.65 -6.78
N ILE A 98 -5.51 -11.72 -6.26
CA ILE A 98 -5.96 -10.86 -5.14
C ILE A 98 -5.81 -11.60 -3.81
N PRO A 99 -5.75 -10.89 -2.65
CA PRO A 99 -5.62 -11.55 -1.37
C PRO A 99 -6.83 -12.43 -1.10
N THR A 100 -6.62 -13.65 -0.61
CA THR A 100 -7.68 -14.63 -0.34
C THR A 100 -8.80 -14.03 0.49
N ILE A 101 -8.45 -13.30 1.57
CA ILE A 101 -9.42 -12.64 2.44
C ILE A 101 -10.27 -11.60 1.69
N SER A 102 -9.66 -10.83 0.78
CA SER A 102 -10.38 -9.80 0.02
C SER A 102 -11.34 -10.44 -0.98
N ASN A 103 -10.92 -11.51 -1.67
CA ASN A 103 -11.79 -12.28 -2.57
C ASN A 103 -12.96 -12.92 -1.82
N PHE A 104 -12.69 -13.53 -0.67
CA PHE A 104 -13.71 -14.14 0.19
C PHE A 104 -14.74 -13.10 0.67
N LEU A 105 -14.28 -11.94 1.14
CA LEU A 105 -15.17 -10.87 1.59
C LEU A 105 -16.04 -10.31 0.46
N PHE A 106 -15.46 -10.13 -0.73
CA PHE A 106 -16.19 -9.67 -1.90
C PHE A 106 -17.26 -10.68 -2.33
N TYR A 107 -16.91 -11.98 -2.36
CA TYR A 107 -17.85 -13.05 -2.62
C TYR A 107 -18.97 -13.11 -1.57
N LYS A 108 -18.63 -12.98 -0.29
CA LYS A 108 -19.63 -13.01 0.78
C LYS A 108 -20.63 -11.84 0.70
N GLU A 109 -20.15 -10.65 0.36
CA GLU A 109 -21.00 -9.44 0.28
C GLU A 109 -21.86 -9.41 -0.99
N TYR A 110 -21.29 -9.81 -2.14
CA TYR A 110 -21.92 -9.60 -3.45
C TYR A 110 -22.22 -10.88 -4.25
N GLY A 111 -21.79 -12.06 -3.78
CA GLY A 111 -21.98 -13.34 -4.48
C GLY A 111 -21.07 -13.53 -5.70
N ILE A 112 -20.05 -12.68 -5.88
CA ILE A 112 -19.14 -12.70 -7.04
C ILE A 112 -17.77 -13.18 -6.57
N LYS A 113 -17.29 -14.30 -7.13
CA LYS A 113 -15.93 -14.78 -6.92
C LYS A 113 -15.05 -14.21 -8.03
N LEU A 114 -14.21 -13.23 -7.70
CA LEU A 114 -13.39 -12.54 -8.69
C LEU A 114 -12.16 -13.36 -9.09
N ASP A 115 -11.54 -14.07 -8.15
CA ASP A 115 -10.42 -14.96 -8.45
C ASP A 115 -10.87 -16.41 -8.30
N GLU A 116 -10.92 -17.15 -9.40
CA GLU A 116 -11.33 -18.56 -9.42
C GLU A 116 -10.21 -19.52 -8.98
N SER A 117 -8.97 -19.06 -8.88
CA SER A 117 -7.79 -19.93 -8.68
C SER A 117 -7.64 -20.51 -7.27
N GLY A 118 -8.32 -19.95 -6.28
CA GLY A 118 -8.26 -20.38 -4.88
C GLY A 118 -9.61 -20.86 -4.34
N ASP A 119 -9.59 -21.95 -3.57
CA ASP A 119 -10.72 -22.35 -2.73
C ASP A 119 -10.69 -21.57 -1.41
N PHE A 120 -11.87 -21.16 -0.92
CA PHE A 120 -12.01 -20.58 0.42
C PHE A 120 -11.89 -21.70 1.44
N ASP A 121 -11.09 -21.49 2.49
CA ASP A 121 -10.94 -22.48 3.56
C ASP A 121 -11.72 -22.07 4.83
N ASP A 122 -11.82 -22.97 5.81
CA ASP A 122 -12.51 -22.69 7.08
C ASP A 122 -11.86 -21.53 7.86
N ASN A 123 -10.57 -21.24 7.65
CA ASN A 123 -9.89 -20.13 8.31
C ASN A 123 -10.37 -18.76 7.80
N ASP A 124 -10.86 -18.67 6.56
CA ASP A 124 -11.45 -17.44 6.02
C ASP A 124 -12.75 -17.07 6.75
N ALA A 125 -13.52 -18.07 7.20
CA ALA A 125 -14.72 -17.87 7.99
C ALA A 125 -14.43 -17.40 9.44
N GLU A 126 -13.47 -18.03 10.12
CA GLU A 126 -13.06 -17.66 11.50
C GLU A 126 -12.52 -16.22 11.60
N ASN A 127 -11.92 -15.72 10.52
CA ASN A 127 -11.40 -14.35 10.46
C ASN A 127 -12.50 -13.28 10.57
N LEU A 128 -13.75 -13.55 10.17
CA LEU A 128 -14.84 -12.57 10.19
C LEU A 128 -15.23 -12.15 11.61
N ASP A 129 -15.09 -13.06 12.57
CA ASP A 129 -15.51 -12.84 13.95
C ASP A 129 -14.65 -11.79 14.67
N ILE A 130 -13.43 -11.53 14.17
CA ILE A 130 -12.49 -10.60 14.81
C ILE A 130 -12.95 -9.14 14.78
N HIS A 131 -13.84 -8.77 13.84
CA HIS A 131 -14.38 -7.41 13.71
C HIS A 131 -15.82 -7.28 14.23
N THR A 132 -16.37 -8.35 14.82
CA THR A 132 -17.69 -8.31 15.48
C THR A 132 -17.70 -7.32 16.64
N GLU A 133 -18.88 -6.77 16.94
CA GLU A 133 -19.05 -5.61 17.83
C GLU A 133 -18.45 -5.76 19.23
N ASN A 134 -18.37 -7.00 19.72
CA ASN A 134 -18.01 -7.34 21.10
C ASN A 134 -16.64 -7.99 21.21
N THR A 135 -15.65 -7.50 20.45
CA THR A 135 -14.26 -7.96 20.54
C THR A 135 -13.32 -6.87 21.03
N ILE A 136 -12.27 -7.30 21.73
CA ILE A 136 -11.15 -6.42 22.12
C ILE A 136 -10.45 -5.82 20.89
N TYR A 137 -10.44 -6.54 19.76
CA TYR A 137 -9.83 -6.10 18.52
C TYR A 137 -10.62 -4.95 17.88
N ARG A 138 -11.96 -4.99 17.93
CA ARG A 138 -12.77 -3.85 17.51
C ARG A 138 -12.59 -2.65 18.42
N ALA A 139 -12.46 -2.86 19.74
CA ALA A 139 -12.15 -1.77 20.66
C ALA A 139 -10.82 -1.09 20.30
N ILE A 140 -9.78 -1.87 19.98
CA ILE A 140 -8.50 -1.31 19.45
C ILE A 140 -8.73 -0.60 18.11
N MET A 141 -9.42 -1.24 17.16
CA MET A 141 -9.63 -0.70 15.82
C MET A 141 -10.25 0.71 15.84
N TYR A 142 -11.19 0.98 16.75
CA TYR A 142 -11.84 2.29 16.88
C TYR A 142 -11.30 3.14 18.04
N ASN A 143 -10.20 2.69 18.69
CA ASN A 143 -9.63 3.34 19.87
C ASN A 143 -10.65 3.58 21.01
N ASP A 144 -11.58 2.65 21.20
CA ASP A 144 -12.63 2.69 22.23
C ASP A 144 -12.04 2.28 23.59
N LEU A 145 -11.55 3.28 24.33
CA LEU A 145 -10.89 3.09 25.62
C LEU A 145 -11.81 2.44 26.66
N GLU A 146 -13.10 2.80 26.70
CA GLU A 146 -14.04 2.30 27.71
C GLU A 146 -14.28 0.80 27.55
N LYS A 147 -14.60 0.35 26.33
CA LYS A 147 -14.73 -1.09 26.05
C LYS A 147 -13.43 -1.81 26.27
N PHE A 148 -12.30 -1.21 25.87
CA PHE A 148 -10.99 -1.82 26.06
C PHE A 148 -10.67 -2.03 27.56
N ILE A 149 -10.97 -1.04 28.42
CA ILE A 149 -10.84 -1.18 29.88
C ILE A 149 -11.70 -2.35 30.38
N ALA A 150 -12.97 -2.44 29.97
CA ALA A 150 -13.86 -3.52 30.36
C ALA A 150 -13.30 -4.90 29.98
N PHE A 151 -12.77 -5.05 28.75
CA PHE A 151 -12.11 -6.29 28.33
C PHE A 151 -10.89 -6.62 29.20
N THR A 152 -10.02 -5.65 29.48
CA THR A 152 -8.81 -5.87 30.27
C THR A 152 -9.07 -6.18 31.75
N ALA A 153 -10.27 -5.87 32.26
CA ALA A 153 -10.71 -6.18 33.61
C ALA A 153 -11.43 -7.54 33.71
N SER A 154 -11.78 -8.16 32.58
CA SER A 154 -12.49 -9.45 32.57
C SER A 154 -11.60 -10.60 33.07
N LYS A 155 -12.22 -11.57 33.76
CA LYS A 155 -11.52 -12.73 34.36
C LYS A 155 -10.71 -13.57 33.35
N GLY A 156 -11.09 -13.54 32.08
CA GLY A 156 -10.44 -14.28 31.00
C GLY A 156 -9.36 -13.52 30.24
N PHE A 157 -9.08 -12.26 30.60
CA PHE A 157 -8.11 -11.45 29.86
C PHE A 157 -6.68 -11.98 30.01
N TYR A 158 -6.02 -12.22 28.86
CA TYR A 158 -4.62 -12.61 28.81
C TYR A 158 -3.78 -11.54 28.10
N LYS A 159 -2.91 -10.86 28.85
CA LYS A 159 -2.12 -9.72 28.34
C LYS A 159 -1.12 -10.07 27.22
N TYR A 160 -0.71 -11.34 27.11
CA TYR A 160 0.20 -11.79 26.04
C TYR A 160 -0.53 -12.44 24.88
N GLN A 161 -1.86 -12.29 24.79
CA GLN A 161 -2.63 -12.82 23.67
C GLN A 161 -2.15 -12.22 22.34
N ARG A 162 -2.20 -13.04 21.29
CA ARG A 162 -1.79 -12.65 19.94
C ARG A 162 -2.88 -13.02 18.95
N LEU A 163 -3.12 -12.13 17.99
CA LEU A 163 -4.07 -12.34 16.91
C LEU A 163 -3.34 -12.83 15.66
N LYS A 164 -3.63 -14.05 15.22
CA LYS A 164 -3.26 -14.53 13.88
C LYS A 164 -4.50 -14.38 13.00
N SER A 165 -4.39 -13.58 11.94
CA SER A 165 -5.53 -13.30 11.07
C SER A 165 -5.06 -12.87 9.68
N ASN A 166 -5.83 -13.25 8.66
CA ASN A 166 -5.59 -12.88 7.26
C ASN A 166 -6.00 -11.44 6.96
N PHE A 167 -6.75 -10.77 7.86
CA PHE A 167 -7.09 -9.34 7.74
C PHE A 167 -5.91 -8.40 7.94
N TYR A 168 -4.79 -8.90 8.45
CA TYR A 168 -3.58 -8.12 8.71
C TYR A 168 -2.44 -8.68 7.87
N PRO A 169 -1.32 -7.95 7.71
CA PRO A 169 -0.17 -8.47 6.99
C PRO A 169 0.30 -9.78 7.61
N TYR A 170 0.76 -10.73 6.79
CA TYR A 170 1.12 -12.07 7.25
C TYR A 170 2.10 -12.04 8.45
N SER A 171 1.79 -12.83 9.48
CA SER A 171 2.66 -13.05 10.63
C SER A 171 2.51 -14.47 11.15
N ASN A 172 3.60 -15.24 11.16
CA ASN A 172 3.60 -16.61 11.69
C ASN A 172 3.19 -16.66 13.17
N LYS A 173 3.57 -15.65 13.96
CA LYS A 173 3.28 -15.56 15.40
C LYS A 173 2.00 -14.78 15.73
N GLY A 174 1.31 -14.23 14.73
CA GLY A 174 0.25 -13.23 14.95
C GLY A 174 0.79 -11.90 15.50
N TYR A 175 -0.11 -11.04 15.99
CA TYR A 175 0.19 -9.70 16.52
C TYR A 175 -0.28 -9.54 17.96
N SER A 176 0.55 -8.93 18.80
CA SER A 176 0.13 -8.53 20.16
C SER A 176 -0.88 -7.38 20.12
N LEU A 177 -1.60 -7.18 21.22
CA LEU A 177 -2.52 -6.04 21.34
C LEU A 177 -1.83 -4.69 21.13
N LEU A 178 -0.59 -4.54 21.63
CA LEU A 178 0.17 -3.31 21.46
C LEU A 178 0.57 -3.06 20.00
N GLU A 179 0.94 -4.13 19.28
CA GLU A 179 1.24 -4.08 17.84
C GLU A 179 -0.02 -3.69 17.05
N LEU A 180 -1.19 -4.23 17.41
CA LEU A 180 -2.48 -3.85 16.81
C LEU A 180 -2.84 -2.39 17.11
N CYS A 181 -2.58 -1.88 18.32
CA CYS A 181 -2.78 -0.45 18.61
C CYS A 181 -1.92 0.43 17.69
N CYS A 182 -0.68 0.02 17.40
CA CYS A 182 0.19 0.77 16.49
C CYS A 182 -0.32 0.74 15.06
N TYR A 183 -0.82 -0.41 14.60
CA TYR A 183 -1.41 -0.58 13.27
C TYR A 183 -2.64 0.32 13.07
N HIS A 184 -3.52 0.39 14.07
CA HIS A 184 -4.77 1.16 14.00
C HIS A 184 -4.62 2.63 14.42
N GLY A 185 -3.47 3.04 14.95
CA GLY A 185 -3.30 4.38 15.53
C GLY A 185 -4.08 4.59 16.84
N ALA A 186 -4.37 3.51 17.58
CA ALA A 186 -5.21 3.50 18.78
C ALA A 186 -4.45 3.96 20.03
N VAL A 187 -4.26 5.27 20.15
CA VAL A 187 -3.35 5.89 21.14
C VAL A 187 -3.79 5.65 22.58
N ASP A 188 -5.08 5.62 22.87
CA ASP A 188 -5.57 5.47 24.24
C ASP A 188 -5.43 4.02 24.71
N CYS A 189 -5.79 3.07 23.83
CA CYS A 189 -5.55 1.65 24.08
C CYS A 189 -4.04 1.35 24.24
N PHE A 190 -3.20 1.97 23.39
CA PHE A 190 -1.74 1.88 23.48
C PHE A 190 -1.21 2.37 24.84
N LYS A 191 -1.62 3.58 25.27
CA LYS A 191 -1.24 4.17 26.56
C LYS A 191 -1.65 3.28 27.73
N LEU A 192 -2.86 2.71 27.71
CA LEU A 192 -3.30 1.78 28.75
C LEU A 192 -2.41 0.53 28.81
N LEU A 193 -2.09 -0.06 27.66
CA LEU A 193 -1.21 -1.24 27.60
C LEU A 193 0.20 -0.98 28.09
N ARG A 194 0.74 0.21 27.83
CA ARG A 194 2.06 0.64 28.33
C ARG A 194 2.04 0.91 29.83
N THR A 195 1.04 1.63 30.33
CA THR A 195 1.00 2.04 31.74
C THR A 195 0.59 0.92 32.69
N LYS A 196 -0.46 0.15 32.35
CA LYS A 196 -1.04 -0.86 33.25
C LYS A 196 -0.31 -2.21 33.18
N PHE A 197 0.22 -2.57 32.02
CA PHE A 197 0.76 -3.93 31.77
C PHE A 197 2.25 -3.94 31.43
N ASP A 198 2.89 -2.77 31.32
CA ASP A 198 4.26 -2.60 30.82
C ASP A 198 4.51 -3.40 29.51
N SER A 199 3.55 -3.29 28.59
CA SER A 199 3.62 -4.03 27.32
C SER A 199 4.83 -3.57 26.52
N LYS A 200 5.78 -4.46 26.25
CA LYS A 200 7.04 -4.10 25.56
C LYS A 200 6.78 -3.57 24.14
N ILE A 201 7.36 -2.41 23.83
CA ILE A 201 7.40 -1.88 22.45
C ILE A 201 8.33 -2.76 21.62
N THR A 202 7.79 -3.37 20.56
CA THR A 202 8.55 -4.22 19.62
C THR A 202 8.94 -3.46 18.36
N GLN A 203 9.84 -4.01 17.55
CA GLN A 203 10.12 -3.46 16.22
C GLN A 203 8.86 -3.40 15.35
N LYS A 204 7.93 -4.35 15.51
CA LYS A 204 6.66 -4.38 14.78
C LYS A 204 5.76 -3.20 15.19
N CYS A 205 5.77 -2.79 16.47
CA CYS A 205 5.09 -1.56 16.90
C CYS A 205 5.59 -0.34 16.11
N LEU A 206 6.91 -0.16 16.00
CA LEU A 206 7.47 0.95 15.22
C LEU A 206 7.10 0.86 13.73
N GLN A 207 7.25 -0.32 13.13
CA GLN A 207 6.86 -0.57 11.74
C GLN A 207 5.40 -0.21 11.45
N PHE A 208 4.48 -0.68 12.31
CA PHE A 208 3.05 -0.41 12.17
C PHE A 208 2.65 1.02 12.52
N SER A 209 3.44 1.74 13.33
CA SER A 209 3.15 3.15 13.62
C SER A 209 3.18 4.04 12.37
N PHE A 210 3.94 3.65 11.32
CA PHE A 210 3.92 4.32 10.02
C PHE A 210 2.64 4.05 9.19
N LEU A 211 1.97 2.91 9.39
CA LEU A 211 0.63 2.67 8.83
C LEU A 211 -0.45 3.43 9.61
N GLY A 212 -0.46 3.27 10.94
CA GLY A 212 -1.47 3.88 11.80
C GLY A 212 -1.40 5.41 11.83
N GLY A 213 -0.22 5.97 11.59
CA GLY A 213 -0.01 7.41 11.39
C GLY A 213 -0.32 8.27 12.62
N ASN A 214 -0.35 7.69 13.83
CA ASN A 214 -0.54 8.43 15.06
C ASN A 214 0.83 8.96 15.58
N PRO A 215 1.03 10.29 15.65
CA PRO A 215 2.34 10.87 16.02
C PRO A 215 2.80 10.50 17.43
N GLU A 216 1.88 10.39 18.39
CA GLU A 216 2.24 10.04 19.76
C GLU A 216 2.77 8.61 19.86
N ILE A 217 2.07 7.64 19.24
CA ILE A 217 2.54 6.24 19.18
C ILE A 217 3.90 6.15 18.49
N MET A 218 4.05 6.83 17.34
CA MET A 218 5.29 6.81 16.57
C MET A 218 6.45 7.37 17.37
N SER A 219 6.28 8.53 17.99
CA SER A 219 7.31 9.17 18.82
C SER A 219 7.73 8.29 20.00
N GLU A 220 6.78 7.60 20.65
CA GLU A 220 7.06 6.69 21.74
C GLU A 220 7.83 5.44 21.26
N CYS A 221 7.46 4.90 20.09
CA CYS A 221 8.16 3.77 19.49
C CYS A 221 9.61 4.11 19.13
N LEU A 222 9.84 5.31 18.57
CA LEU A 222 11.17 5.80 18.17
C LEU A 222 12.13 6.00 19.35
N LYS A 223 11.63 6.22 20.57
CA LYS A 223 12.49 6.27 21.78
C LYS A 223 13.15 4.93 22.10
N SER A 224 12.51 3.82 21.71
CA SER A 224 12.93 2.46 22.09
C SER A 224 13.44 1.61 20.93
N GLN A 225 13.07 1.94 19.70
CA GLN A 225 13.35 1.16 18.49
C GLN A 225 13.97 2.04 17.41
N LYS A 226 14.76 1.44 16.52
CA LYS A 226 15.34 2.13 15.36
C LYS A 226 14.56 1.78 14.07
N PRO A 227 14.26 2.75 13.21
CA PRO A 227 13.66 2.46 11.90
C PRO A 227 14.48 1.45 11.08
N ASN A 228 13.79 0.62 10.33
CA ASN A 228 14.38 -0.36 9.41
C ASN A 228 13.65 -0.37 8.06
N LYS A 229 14.10 -1.21 7.11
CA LYS A 229 13.51 -1.27 5.77
C LYS A 229 11.99 -1.54 5.76
N GLU A 230 11.48 -2.29 6.74
CA GLU A 230 10.03 -2.50 6.87
C GLU A 230 9.29 -1.23 7.29
N CYS A 231 9.91 -0.31 8.06
CA CYS A 231 9.33 1.00 8.31
C CYS A 231 9.16 1.79 6.99
N MET A 232 10.16 1.75 6.10
CA MET A 232 10.08 2.37 4.78
C MET A 232 8.97 1.74 3.93
N LYS A 233 8.89 0.40 3.91
CA LYS A 233 7.79 -0.30 3.24
C LYS A 233 6.43 0.19 3.73
N TYR A 234 6.21 0.27 5.04
CA TYR A 234 4.93 0.73 5.59
C TYR A 234 4.66 2.22 5.36
N ALA A 235 5.68 3.07 5.30
CA ALA A 235 5.55 4.48 4.89
C ALA A 235 5.16 4.64 3.41
N ILE A 236 5.70 3.78 2.53
CA ILE A 236 5.31 3.72 1.11
C ILE A 236 3.85 3.28 1.01
N ILE A 237 3.46 2.22 1.71
CA ILE A 237 2.09 1.68 1.72
C ILE A 237 1.09 2.72 2.25
N SER A 238 1.46 3.54 3.25
CA SER A 238 0.55 4.55 3.80
C SER A 238 0.32 5.76 2.89
N HIS A 239 0.98 5.82 1.73
CA HIS A 239 0.96 6.96 0.82
C HIS A 239 1.27 8.30 1.52
N ASN A 240 2.11 8.28 2.57
CA ASN A 240 2.46 9.47 3.33
C ASN A 240 3.88 9.89 2.97
N ILE A 241 4.01 10.92 2.13
CA ILE A 241 5.32 11.36 1.63
C ILE A 241 6.21 11.95 2.73
N ASP A 242 5.62 12.53 3.78
CA ASP A 242 6.36 13.04 4.93
C ASP A 242 7.04 11.89 5.68
N PHE A 243 6.37 10.75 5.82
CA PHE A 243 6.98 9.56 6.43
C PHE A 243 8.12 8.98 5.59
N VAL A 244 7.93 8.92 4.27
CA VAL A 244 8.97 8.43 3.35
C VAL A 244 10.19 9.33 3.40
N THR A 245 10.01 10.64 3.27
CA THR A 245 11.11 11.62 3.30
C THR A 245 11.80 11.70 4.66
N PHE A 246 11.04 11.61 5.77
CA PHE A 246 11.60 11.49 7.11
C PHE A 246 12.53 10.28 7.26
N LEU A 247 12.09 9.10 6.85
CA LEU A 247 12.91 7.88 6.92
C LEU A 247 14.14 7.93 6.01
N MET A 248 13.99 8.52 4.83
CA MET A 248 15.09 8.68 3.88
C MET A 248 16.14 9.67 4.38
N ASN A 249 15.72 10.83 4.91
CA ASN A 249 16.64 11.92 5.26
C ASN A 249 17.24 11.76 6.65
N GLU A 250 16.43 11.39 7.66
CA GLU A 250 16.88 11.32 9.06
C GLU A 250 17.53 9.98 9.41
N TYR A 251 17.11 8.90 8.73
CA TYR A 251 17.60 7.54 9.01
C TYR A 251 18.37 6.92 7.85
N TYR A 252 18.52 7.64 6.73
CA TYR A 252 19.25 7.18 5.53
C TYR A 252 18.74 5.83 5.00
N ILE A 253 17.45 5.55 5.18
CA ILE A 253 16.83 4.33 4.67
C ILE A 253 16.47 4.56 3.20
N GLU A 254 17.08 3.79 2.30
CA GLU A 254 16.81 3.87 0.87
C GLU A 254 15.35 3.50 0.56
N ILE A 255 14.72 4.26 -0.33
CA ILE A 255 13.37 3.98 -0.84
C ILE A 255 13.44 2.77 -1.78
N ASP A 256 12.61 1.77 -1.53
CA ASP A 256 12.52 0.59 -2.38
C ASP A 256 11.54 0.85 -3.53
N LEU A 257 12.09 1.01 -4.74
CA LEU A 257 11.30 1.30 -5.94
C LEU A 257 10.33 0.18 -6.33
N GLU A 258 10.60 -1.06 -5.92
CA GLU A 258 9.69 -2.17 -6.16
C GLU A 258 8.43 -2.04 -5.31
N PHE A 259 8.58 -1.68 -4.03
CA PHE A 259 7.42 -1.36 -3.20
C PHE A 259 6.66 -0.12 -3.72
N CYS A 260 7.34 0.90 -4.24
CA CYS A 260 6.66 2.04 -4.86
C CYS A 260 5.77 1.59 -6.03
N GLY A 261 6.25 0.70 -6.90
CA GLY A 261 5.49 0.17 -8.04
C GLY A 261 4.36 -0.78 -7.62
N ILE A 262 4.60 -1.68 -6.66
CA ILE A 262 3.60 -2.64 -6.16
C ILE A 262 2.41 -1.90 -5.54
N TYR A 263 2.68 -0.85 -4.76
CA TYR A 263 1.64 -0.08 -4.07
C TYR A 263 1.23 1.20 -4.84
N ASN A 264 1.66 1.37 -6.09
CA ASN A 264 1.32 2.52 -6.93
C ASN A 264 1.66 3.90 -6.31
N ASN A 265 2.66 3.95 -5.41
CA ASN A 265 3.14 5.18 -4.80
C ASN A 265 4.22 5.83 -5.69
N LEU A 266 3.75 6.46 -6.78
CA LEU A 266 4.61 7.17 -7.71
C LEU A 266 5.29 8.39 -7.05
N GLU A 267 4.66 9.03 -6.07
CA GLU A 267 5.26 10.18 -5.39
C GLU A 267 6.55 9.81 -4.65
N ALA A 268 6.54 8.70 -3.90
CA ALA A 268 7.75 8.18 -3.25
C ALA A 268 8.83 7.78 -4.26
N PHE A 269 8.42 7.21 -5.41
CA PHE A 269 9.34 6.91 -6.50
C PHE A 269 10.01 8.18 -7.06
N LEU A 270 9.24 9.27 -7.24
CA LEU A 270 9.77 10.54 -7.71
C LEU A 270 10.73 11.18 -6.70
N VAL A 271 10.49 11.04 -5.39
CA VAL A 271 11.45 11.47 -4.35
C VAL A 271 12.77 10.72 -4.46
N TYR A 272 12.73 9.40 -4.67
CA TYR A 272 13.95 8.62 -4.91
C TYR A 272 14.69 9.12 -6.16
N PHE A 273 13.96 9.29 -7.26
CA PHE A 273 14.54 9.72 -8.52
C PHE A 273 15.21 11.09 -8.38
N ASP A 274 14.55 12.06 -7.76
CA ASP A 274 15.10 13.40 -7.53
C ASP A 274 16.41 13.35 -6.73
N LYS A 275 16.45 12.52 -5.69
CA LYS A 275 17.65 12.33 -4.85
C LYS A 275 18.83 11.71 -5.61
N TYR A 276 18.56 10.76 -6.52
CA TYR A 276 19.59 9.94 -7.19
C TYR A 276 19.65 10.14 -8.71
N TYR A 277 19.06 11.24 -9.21
CA TYR A 277 18.81 11.52 -10.62
C TYR A 277 20.02 11.18 -11.51
N LYS A 278 21.21 11.63 -11.10
CA LYS A 278 22.46 11.51 -11.87
C LYS A 278 23.02 10.09 -11.97
N TYR A 279 22.66 9.17 -11.08
CA TYR A 279 23.34 7.86 -10.94
C TYR A 279 22.44 6.65 -11.19
N LYS A 280 21.12 6.83 -11.16
CA LYS A 280 20.16 5.72 -11.12
C LYS A 280 19.09 5.78 -12.21
N ILE A 281 19.31 6.58 -13.25
CA ILE A 281 18.36 6.73 -14.37
C ILE A 281 17.95 5.39 -15.01
N ASP A 282 18.92 4.51 -15.28
CA ASP A 282 18.72 3.17 -15.82
C ASP A 282 17.85 2.30 -14.88
N HIS A 283 18.09 2.43 -13.57
CA HIS A 283 17.33 1.70 -12.55
C HIS A 283 15.89 2.22 -12.44
N CYS A 284 15.70 3.54 -12.44
CA CYS A 284 14.39 4.18 -12.46
C CYS A 284 13.61 3.80 -13.71
N PHE A 285 14.23 3.77 -14.90
CA PHE A 285 13.59 3.32 -16.13
C PHE A 285 13.05 1.88 -16.02
N ILE A 286 13.85 0.94 -15.51
CA ILE A 286 13.41 -0.45 -15.34
C ILE A 286 12.23 -0.53 -14.38
N LYS A 287 12.29 0.18 -13.25
CA LYS A 287 11.27 0.14 -12.21
C LYS A 287 10.02 0.97 -12.55
N SER A 288 10.13 1.99 -13.41
CA SER A 288 8.98 2.81 -13.83
C SER A 288 7.96 2.02 -14.65
N ALA A 289 8.41 0.95 -15.31
CA ALA A 289 7.55 0.05 -16.07
C ALA A 289 6.48 -0.63 -15.19
N ILE A 290 6.70 -0.79 -13.88
CA ILE A 290 5.74 -1.39 -12.94
C ILE A 290 4.46 -0.54 -12.81
N PHE A 291 4.57 0.80 -12.93
CA PHE A 291 3.42 1.70 -12.93
C PHE A 291 2.61 1.62 -14.23
N ALA A 292 3.20 1.08 -15.29
CA ALA A 292 2.63 0.99 -16.63
C ALA A 292 2.14 2.34 -17.18
N ILE A 293 2.94 3.39 -16.97
CA ILE A 293 2.71 4.73 -17.51
C ILE A 293 3.71 4.94 -18.67
N PRO A 294 3.30 4.84 -19.95
CA PRO A 294 4.21 4.94 -21.10
C PRO A 294 5.05 6.22 -21.08
N SER A 295 4.41 7.36 -20.84
CA SER A 295 5.08 8.66 -20.83
C SER A 295 6.14 8.78 -19.73
N LEU A 296 6.03 8.02 -18.63
CA LEU A 296 7.04 7.99 -17.58
C LEU A 296 8.29 7.23 -18.04
N CYS A 297 8.11 6.13 -18.77
CA CYS A 297 9.22 5.38 -19.35
C CYS A 297 9.89 6.17 -20.49
N GLU A 298 9.10 6.80 -21.36
CA GLU A 298 9.57 7.72 -22.39
C GLU A 298 10.37 8.89 -21.80
N TYR A 299 9.90 9.45 -20.67
CA TYR A 299 10.64 10.47 -19.95
C TYR A 299 12.04 9.95 -19.57
N PHE A 300 12.18 8.80 -18.91
CA PHE A 300 13.50 8.28 -18.55
C PHE A 300 14.39 7.99 -19.77
N ILE A 301 13.82 7.51 -20.87
CA ILE A 301 14.55 7.33 -22.14
C ILE A 301 15.06 8.67 -22.66
N SER A 302 14.22 9.71 -22.66
CA SER A 302 14.60 11.06 -23.08
C SER A 302 15.71 11.66 -22.21
N GLN A 303 15.83 11.23 -20.96
CA GLN A 303 16.89 11.63 -20.03
C GLN A 303 18.18 10.80 -20.20
N GLY A 304 18.20 9.81 -21.11
CA GLY A 304 19.39 9.01 -21.44
C GLY A 304 19.42 7.59 -20.83
N ALA A 305 18.29 7.07 -20.34
CA ALA A 305 18.22 5.69 -19.87
C ALA A 305 18.53 4.69 -21.00
N LYS A 306 19.30 3.65 -20.67
CA LYS A 306 19.62 2.56 -21.59
C LYS A 306 18.45 1.58 -21.66
N ILE A 307 17.93 1.37 -22.86
CA ILE A 307 16.79 0.47 -23.11
C ILE A 307 17.24 -1.01 -23.10
N ASN A 308 18.46 -1.29 -23.56
CA ASN A 308 18.95 -2.65 -23.79
C ASN A 308 19.76 -3.26 -22.64
N ILE A 309 19.45 -2.89 -21.39
CA ILE A 309 20.12 -3.48 -20.23
C ILE A 309 19.60 -4.91 -20.06
N VAL A 310 20.49 -5.88 -20.04
CA VAL A 310 20.17 -7.30 -19.90
C VAL A 310 20.70 -7.88 -18.58
N ASN A 311 20.03 -8.90 -18.07
CA ASN A 311 20.54 -9.70 -16.94
C ASN A 311 21.65 -10.69 -17.41
N CYS A 312 22.16 -11.49 -16.48
CA CYS A 312 23.15 -12.54 -16.78
C CYS A 312 22.68 -13.56 -17.84
N ASP A 313 21.36 -13.73 -17.99
CA ASP A 313 20.74 -14.63 -18.97
C ASP A 313 20.45 -13.96 -20.32
N LYS A 314 20.98 -12.75 -20.55
CA LYS A 314 20.75 -11.92 -21.75
C LYS A 314 19.29 -11.54 -21.99
N LYS A 315 18.44 -11.59 -20.96
CA LYS A 315 17.06 -11.07 -21.01
C LYS A 315 17.05 -9.60 -20.65
N LEU A 316 16.31 -8.80 -21.42
CA LEU A 316 16.12 -7.37 -21.15
C LEU A 316 15.52 -7.18 -19.75
N LEU A 317 16.11 -6.32 -18.93
CA LEU A 317 15.71 -6.11 -17.53
C LEU A 317 14.30 -5.54 -17.43
N PHE A 318 13.87 -4.70 -18.38
CA PHE A 318 12.49 -4.23 -18.41
C PHE A 318 11.50 -5.36 -18.74
N ILE A 319 11.94 -6.44 -19.40
CA ILE A 319 11.17 -7.68 -19.62
C ILE A 319 11.19 -8.57 -18.37
N MET A 320 12.08 -8.38 -17.39
CA MET A 320 11.98 -9.18 -16.15
C MET A 320 10.73 -8.82 -15.32
N HIS A 321 10.25 -7.58 -15.44
CA HIS A 321 8.96 -7.19 -14.90
C HIS A 321 7.79 -7.60 -15.79
N GLN A 322 8.00 -8.38 -16.88
CA GLN A 322 6.96 -8.84 -17.81
C GLN A 322 5.83 -9.59 -17.11
N GLN A 323 6.07 -10.32 -16.01
CA GLN A 323 4.96 -10.95 -15.29
C GLN A 323 4.01 -9.91 -14.68
N GLU A 324 4.54 -8.86 -14.04
CA GLU A 324 3.74 -7.75 -13.51
C GLU A 324 3.18 -6.85 -14.63
N ILE A 325 4.00 -6.53 -15.62
CA ILE A 325 3.68 -5.66 -16.76
C ILE A 325 2.67 -6.31 -17.71
N VAL A 326 2.74 -7.61 -18.01
CA VAL A 326 1.78 -8.29 -18.90
C VAL A 326 0.48 -8.62 -18.15
N LYS A 327 0.56 -8.95 -16.85
CA LYS A 327 -0.65 -9.08 -16.00
C LYS A 327 -1.40 -7.76 -15.95
N LYS A 328 -0.70 -6.65 -15.72
CA LYS A 328 -1.31 -5.33 -15.71
C LYS A 328 -1.63 -4.84 -17.14
N TRP A 329 -0.81 -5.09 -18.17
CA TRP A 329 -0.83 -4.34 -19.44
C TRP A 329 -0.17 -5.00 -20.68
N PRO A 330 -0.92 -5.80 -21.46
CA PRO A 330 -0.40 -6.40 -22.70
C PRO A 330 0.07 -5.38 -23.75
N ASN A 331 -0.66 -4.28 -23.93
CA ASN A 331 -0.34 -3.25 -24.93
C ASN A 331 0.88 -2.41 -24.53
N PHE A 332 1.10 -2.19 -23.24
CA PHE A 332 2.28 -1.48 -22.74
C PHE A 332 3.56 -2.28 -23.04
N PHE A 333 3.52 -3.60 -22.84
CA PHE A 333 4.64 -4.46 -23.18
C PHE A 333 5.00 -4.36 -24.66
N PHE A 334 4.00 -4.37 -25.55
CA PHE A 334 4.22 -4.21 -26.99
C PHE A 334 4.87 -2.85 -27.33
N HIS A 335 4.37 -1.75 -26.73
CA HIS A 335 4.97 -0.42 -26.88
C HIS A 335 6.45 -0.40 -26.44
N MET A 336 6.75 -0.95 -25.27
CA MET A 336 8.13 -1.01 -24.75
C MET A 336 9.05 -1.85 -25.64
N VAL A 337 8.55 -2.97 -26.18
CA VAL A 337 9.32 -3.80 -27.13
C VAL A 337 9.59 -3.02 -28.42
N GLN A 338 8.59 -2.31 -28.97
CA GLN A 338 8.79 -1.45 -30.15
C GLN A 338 9.87 -0.38 -29.90
N MET A 339 9.86 0.26 -28.73
CA MET A 339 10.90 1.24 -28.36
C MET A 339 12.29 0.62 -28.25
N SER A 340 12.42 -0.66 -27.86
CA SER A 340 13.73 -1.34 -27.77
C SER A 340 14.31 -1.78 -29.11
N MET A 341 13.49 -1.82 -30.16
CA MET A 341 13.89 -2.22 -31.51
C MET A 341 14.34 -1.05 -32.41
N GLN A 342 14.16 0.19 -31.94
CA GLN A 342 14.63 1.43 -32.59
C GLN A 342 16.02 1.79 -32.05
#